data_AF-A0A6N6JK59-F1
#
_entry.id   AF-A0A6N6JK59-F1
#
_cell.length_a   1.000
_cell.length_b   1.000
_cell.length_c   1.000
_cell.angle_alpha   90.00
_cell.angle_beta   90.00
_cell.angle_gamma   90.00
#
_symmetry.space_group_name_H-M   'P 1'
#
loop_
_entity.id
_entity.type
_entity.pdbx_description
1 polymer ?
#
loop_
_entity_poly.entity_id
_entity_poly.type
_entity_poly.pdbx_seq_one_letter_code
_entity_poly.pdbx_strand_id
1 'polypeptide(L)'
;MADLSQLEQRITQALDKIAAGVEAGLNKPAPDPASVSLSDLTEELEIERATNERLVAGREKTTAQIERLDIRVERLTKRLEAADTENKRLEAVIEALSENNSALREANAAHQPADVVVDASLSAQLADLKASRKADLDELDDILAELAPLVKEA
;
A
#
# COMPACT_ATOMS: atom_id res chain seq x y z
N MET A 1 26.16 22.43 -27.55
CA MET A 1 27.62 22.31 -27.77
C MET A 1 28.40 22.46 -26.45
N ALA A 2 28.06 23.41 -25.57
CA ALA A 2 28.71 23.59 -24.25
C ALA A 2 28.42 22.46 -23.24
N ASP A 3 27.27 21.79 -23.32
CA ASP A 3 26.91 20.72 -22.38
C ASP A 3 27.71 19.43 -22.62
N LEU A 4 28.06 19.14 -23.89
CA LEU A 4 28.81 17.94 -24.25
C LEU A 4 30.27 18.04 -23.76
N SER A 5 30.90 19.21 -23.92
CA SER A 5 32.27 19.43 -23.43
C SER A 5 32.37 19.42 -21.90
N GLN A 6 31.34 19.90 -21.19
CA GLN A 6 31.28 19.76 -19.73
C GLN A 6 31.14 18.30 -19.29
N LEU A 7 30.34 17.49 -20.00
CA LEU A 7 30.22 16.06 -19.74
C LEU A 7 31.56 15.34 -19.98
N GLU A 8 32.23 15.63 -21.09
CA GLU A 8 33.55 15.07 -21.41
C GLU A 8 34.58 15.42 -20.32
N GLN A 9 34.63 16.67 -19.88
CA GLN A 9 35.56 17.09 -18.82
C GLN A 9 35.29 16.38 -17.49
N ARG A 10 34.02 16.16 -17.13
CA ARG A 10 33.63 15.42 -15.93
C ARG A 10 33.98 13.92 -16.02
N ILE A 11 33.81 13.33 -17.19
CA ILE A 11 34.16 11.92 -17.44
C ILE A 11 35.66 11.73 -17.31
N THR A 12 36.48 12.60 -17.91
CA THR A 12 37.95 12.52 -17.80
C THR A 12 38.41 12.64 -16.35
N GLN A 13 37.86 13.59 -15.58
CA GLN A 13 38.16 13.71 -14.15
C GLN A 13 37.75 12.48 -13.33
N ALA A 14 36.63 11.83 -13.69
CA ALA A 14 36.20 10.61 -13.03
C ALA A 14 37.15 9.44 -13.35
N LEU A 15 37.59 9.33 -14.60
CA LEU A 15 38.55 8.31 -15.04
C LEU A 15 39.92 8.49 -14.39
N ASP A 16 40.42 9.72 -14.27
CA ASP A 16 41.69 10.02 -13.60
C ASP A 16 41.64 9.64 -12.11
N LYS A 17 40.51 9.90 -11.43
CA LYS A 17 40.31 9.48 -10.03
C LYS A 17 40.27 7.97 -9.87
N ILE A 18 39.65 7.26 -10.82
CA ILE A 18 39.62 5.80 -10.82
C ILE A 18 41.03 5.25 -11.06
N ALA A 19 41.78 5.80 -12.02
CA ALA A 19 43.15 5.38 -12.31
C ALA A 19 44.05 5.57 -11.08
N ALA A 20 43.99 6.73 -10.43
CA ALA A 20 44.74 6.98 -9.19
C ALA A 20 44.32 6.04 -8.05
N GLY A 21 43.02 5.73 -7.93
CA GLY A 21 42.51 4.78 -6.95
C GLY A 21 42.98 3.35 -7.18
N VAL A 22 43.03 2.92 -8.45
CA VAL A 22 43.53 1.59 -8.85
C VAL A 22 45.03 1.48 -8.60
N GLU A 23 45.81 2.49 -8.96
CA GLU A 23 47.26 2.52 -8.73
C GLU A 23 47.60 2.51 -7.23
N ALA A 24 46.87 3.28 -6.42
CA ALA A 24 46.99 3.25 -4.96
C ALA A 24 46.61 1.90 -4.34
N GLY A 25 45.61 1.21 -4.92
CA GLY A 25 45.21 -0.14 -4.48
C GLY A 25 46.24 -1.21 -4.85
N LEU A 26 46.84 -1.12 -6.04
CA LEU A 26 47.83 -2.08 -6.54
C LEU A 26 49.19 -1.95 -5.83
N ASN A 27 49.56 -0.74 -5.42
CA ASN A 27 50.85 -0.47 -4.77
C ASN A 27 50.78 -0.57 -3.24
N LYS A 28 49.65 -1.01 -2.68
CA LYS A 28 49.50 -1.27 -1.25
C LYS A 28 50.19 -2.60 -0.92
N PRO A 29 51.25 -2.62 -0.09
CA PRO A 29 51.87 -3.87 0.33
C PRO A 29 50.82 -4.76 1.00
N ALA A 30 50.79 -6.04 0.63
CA ALA A 30 49.99 -7.02 1.35
C ALA A 30 50.48 -7.07 2.81
N PRO A 31 49.58 -7.04 3.80
CA PRO A 31 50.00 -7.13 5.20
C PRO A 31 50.72 -8.46 5.43
N ASP A 32 51.91 -8.41 6.02
CA ASP A 32 52.69 -9.60 6.38
C ASP A 32 51.95 -10.36 7.48
N PRO A 33 51.54 -11.62 7.28
CA PRO A 33 50.78 -12.39 8.28
C PRO A 33 51.54 -12.58 9.60
N ALA A 34 52.87 -12.42 9.62
CA ALA A 34 53.68 -12.48 10.84
C ALA A 34 53.70 -11.18 11.67
N SER A 35 53.17 -10.08 11.11
CA SER A 35 53.11 -8.76 11.76
C SER A 35 51.77 -8.45 12.45
N VAL A 36 50.75 -9.28 12.22
CA VAL A 36 49.45 -9.14 12.85
C VAL A 36 49.50 -9.81 14.23
N SER A 37 49.42 -9.01 15.28
CA SER A 37 49.45 -9.52 16.64
C SER A 37 48.10 -10.15 17.01
N LEU A 38 48.09 -11.10 17.96
CA LEU A 38 46.84 -11.65 18.49
C LEU A 38 45.92 -10.56 19.06
N SER A 39 46.48 -9.46 19.58
CA SER A 39 45.71 -8.29 20.02
C SER A 39 44.97 -7.60 18.87
N ASP A 40 45.63 -7.40 17.72
CA ASP A 40 44.99 -6.77 16.56
C ASP A 40 43.83 -7.63 16.05
N LEU A 41 44.02 -8.95 16.02
CA LEU A 41 42.99 -9.90 15.62
C LEU A 41 41.79 -9.91 16.59
N THR A 42 42.03 -9.77 17.91
CA THR A 42 40.95 -9.67 18.88
C THR A 42 40.19 -8.35 18.77
N GLU A 43 40.88 -7.24 18.50
CA GLU A 43 40.25 -5.94 18.30
C GLU A 43 39.36 -5.96 17.04
N GLU A 44 39.84 -6.52 15.95
CA GLU A 44 39.08 -6.64 14.70
C GLU A 44 37.86 -7.55 14.86
N LEU A 45 37.97 -8.63 15.64
CA LEU A 45 36.84 -9.53 15.94
C LEU A 45 35.78 -8.85 16.84
N GLU A 46 36.19 -8.03 17.80
CA GLU A 46 35.25 -7.23 18.60
C GLU A 46 34.57 -6.14 17.77
N ILE A 47 35.29 -5.49 16.84
CA ILE A 47 34.69 -4.57 15.87
C ILE A 47 33.67 -5.32 15.00
N GLU A 48 34.03 -6.48 14.46
CA GLU A 48 33.13 -7.29 13.64
C GLU A 48 31.87 -7.66 14.41
N ARG A 49 31.99 -8.15 15.65
CA ARG A 49 30.86 -8.44 16.54
C ARG A 49 29.95 -7.23 16.73
N ALA A 50 30.52 -6.07 17.08
CA ALA A 50 29.76 -4.85 17.29
C ALA A 50 29.05 -4.38 16.00
N THR A 51 29.67 -4.56 14.82
CA THR A 51 29.01 -4.26 13.55
C THR A 51 27.89 -5.25 13.24
N ASN A 52 28.07 -6.54 13.52
CA ASN A 52 27.07 -7.57 13.29
C ASN A 52 25.85 -7.36 14.20
N GLU A 53 26.06 -7.05 15.48
CA GLU A 53 24.99 -6.69 16.41
C GLU A 53 24.16 -5.49 15.89
N ARG A 54 24.84 -4.45 15.39
CA ARG A 54 24.16 -3.29 14.79
C ARG A 54 23.38 -3.65 13.53
N LEU A 55 23.90 -4.55 12.71
CA LEU A 55 23.23 -5.03 11.50
C LEU A 55 21.99 -5.88 11.83
N VAL A 56 22.08 -6.75 12.83
CA VAL A 56 20.94 -7.55 13.32
C VAL A 56 19.85 -6.63 13.86
N ALA A 57 20.20 -5.70 14.77
CA ALA A 57 19.23 -4.74 15.31
C ALA A 57 18.62 -3.84 14.22
N GLY A 58 19.43 -3.44 13.23
CA GLY A 58 18.96 -2.70 12.05
C GLY A 58 17.97 -3.52 11.23
N ARG A 59 18.28 -4.79 10.96
CA ARG A 59 17.41 -5.73 10.23
C ARG A 59 16.08 -5.93 10.96
N GLU A 60 16.11 -6.23 12.26
CA GLU A 60 14.91 -6.38 13.08
C GLU A 60 14.01 -5.15 13.01
N LYS A 61 14.59 -3.95 13.12
CA LYS A 61 13.84 -2.69 12.98
C LYS A 61 13.22 -2.54 11.59
N THR A 62 13.95 -2.88 10.53
CA THR A 62 13.42 -2.81 9.16
C THR A 62 12.34 -3.83 8.91
N THR A 63 12.49 -5.07 9.39
CA THR A 63 11.47 -6.12 9.29
C THR A 63 10.19 -5.68 9.99
N ALA A 64 10.29 -5.18 11.23
CA ALA A 64 9.14 -4.67 11.96
C ALA A 64 8.48 -3.46 11.26
N GLN A 65 9.25 -2.65 10.53
CA GLN A 65 8.69 -1.56 9.73
C GLN A 65 7.98 -2.06 8.48
N ILE A 66 8.53 -3.06 7.80
CA ILE A 66 7.93 -3.71 6.62
C ILE A 66 6.60 -4.35 7.03
N GLU A 67 6.57 -5.16 8.10
CA GLU A 67 5.34 -5.78 8.60
C GLU A 67 4.25 -4.75 8.92
N ARG A 68 4.60 -3.63 9.56
CA ARG A 68 3.65 -2.54 9.82
C ARG A 68 3.12 -1.90 8.54
N LEU A 69 3.97 -1.75 7.53
CA LEU A 69 3.57 -1.20 6.24
C LEU A 69 2.69 -2.19 5.48
N ASP A 70 2.99 -3.48 5.50
CA ASP A 70 2.19 -4.53 4.85
C ASP A 70 0.79 -4.60 5.44
N ILE A 71 0.66 -4.59 6.78
CA ILE A 71 -0.64 -4.51 7.48
C ILE A 71 -1.39 -3.23 7.08
N ARG A 72 -0.69 -2.11 6.90
CA ARG A 72 -1.31 -0.84 6.50
C ARG A 72 -1.77 -0.90 5.05
N VAL A 73 -1.00 -1.49 4.15
CA VAL A 73 -1.35 -1.69 2.74
C VAL A 73 -2.58 -2.57 2.65
N GLU A 74 -2.59 -3.74 3.30
CA GLU A 74 -3.74 -4.65 3.28
C GLU A 74 -5.03 -3.95 3.74
N ARG A 75 -4.94 -3.18 4.83
CA ARG A 75 -6.08 -2.40 5.35
C ARG A 75 -6.55 -1.34 4.37
N LEU A 76 -5.64 -0.64 3.71
CA LEU A 76 -6.00 0.38 2.72
C LEU A 76 -6.62 -0.25 1.48
N THR A 77 -6.12 -1.40 1.04
CA THR A 77 -6.68 -2.18 -0.06
C THR A 77 -8.12 -2.60 0.25
N LYS A 78 -8.39 -3.21 1.41
CA LYS A 78 -9.76 -3.59 1.82
C LYS A 78 -10.70 -2.39 1.84
N ARG A 79 -10.24 -1.23 2.34
CA ARG A 79 -11.04 0.01 2.34
C ARG A 79 -11.31 0.54 0.93
N LEU A 80 -10.36 0.40 0.01
CA LEU A 80 -10.54 0.79 -1.38
C LEU A 80 -11.56 -0.11 -2.07
N GLU A 81 -11.47 -1.43 -1.87
CA GLU A 81 -12.43 -2.39 -2.39
C GLU A 81 -13.86 -2.11 -1.89
N ALA A 82 -14.02 -1.84 -0.59
CA ALA A 82 -15.32 -1.44 -0.01
C ALA A 82 -15.84 -0.10 -0.55
N ALA A 83 -14.96 0.86 -0.82
CA ALA A 83 -15.36 2.13 -1.43
C ALA A 83 -15.77 1.94 -2.90
N ASP A 84 -15.11 1.05 -3.63
CA ASP A 84 -15.45 0.74 -5.02
C ASP A 84 -16.79 0.00 -5.13
N THR A 85 -17.10 -0.92 -4.21
CA THR A 85 -18.42 -1.57 -4.17
C THR A 85 -19.53 -0.57 -3.87
N GLU A 86 -19.30 0.34 -2.91
CA GLU A 86 -20.27 1.38 -2.59
C GLU A 86 -20.46 2.38 -3.74
N ASN A 87 -19.39 2.79 -4.42
CA ASN A 87 -19.50 3.65 -5.61
C ASN A 87 -20.35 3.00 -6.70
N LYS A 88 -20.12 1.72 -7.01
CA LYS A 88 -20.93 0.98 -7.99
C LYS A 88 -22.40 0.89 -7.57
N ARG A 89 -22.66 0.70 -6.27
CA ARG A 89 -24.02 0.70 -5.72
C ARG A 89 -24.69 2.05 -5.90
N LEU A 90 -23.98 3.14 -5.61
CA LEU A 90 -24.49 4.51 -5.79
C LEU A 90 -24.74 4.84 -7.26
N GLU A 91 -23.87 4.41 -8.18
CA GLU A 91 -24.09 4.55 -9.62
C GLU A 91 -25.39 3.87 -10.06
N ALA A 92 -25.62 2.61 -9.63
CA ALA A 92 -26.85 1.88 -9.93
C ALA A 92 -28.10 2.58 -9.35
N VAL A 93 -28.00 3.14 -8.14
CA VAL A 93 -29.10 3.92 -7.53
C VAL A 93 -29.38 5.21 -8.31
N ILE A 94 -28.34 5.91 -8.78
CA ILE A 94 -28.49 7.13 -9.59
C ILE A 94 -29.16 6.80 -10.92
N GLU A 95 -28.79 5.69 -11.55
CA GLU A 95 -29.41 5.20 -12.79
C GLU A 95 -30.90 4.90 -12.57
N ALA A 96 -31.23 4.10 -11.55
CA ALA A 96 -32.61 3.77 -11.20
C ALA A 96 -33.46 5.02 -10.88
N LEU A 97 -32.90 6.00 -10.15
CA LEU A 97 -33.59 7.27 -9.87
C LEU A 97 -33.81 8.09 -11.14
N SER A 98 -32.87 8.07 -12.07
CA SER A 98 -32.98 8.78 -13.36
C SER A 98 -34.06 8.16 -14.23
N GLU A 99 -34.11 6.83 -14.33
CA GLU A 99 -35.16 6.08 -15.02
C GLU A 99 -36.54 6.36 -14.42
N ASN A 100 -36.66 6.31 -13.08
CA ASN A 100 -37.89 6.58 -12.37
C ASN A 100 -38.36 8.04 -12.59
N ASN A 101 -37.43 9.01 -12.59
CA ASN A 101 -37.78 10.39 -12.90
C ASN A 101 -38.27 10.56 -14.35
N SER A 102 -37.67 9.83 -15.31
CA SER A 102 -38.14 9.81 -16.70
C SER A 102 -39.55 9.23 -16.80
N ALA A 103 -39.80 8.07 -16.19
CA ALA A 103 -41.10 7.42 -16.17
C ALA A 103 -42.18 8.31 -15.51
N LEU A 104 -41.86 8.99 -14.41
CA LEU A 104 -42.74 9.96 -13.77
C LEU A 104 -43.05 11.16 -14.67
N ARG A 105 -42.06 11.67 -15.41
CA ARG A 105 -42.27 12.76 -16.38
C ARG A 105 -43.16 12.32 -17.54
N GLU A 106 -42.95 11.12 -18.07
CA GLU A 106 -43.79 10.55 -19.14
C GLU A 106 -45.23 10.32 -18.67
N ALA A 107 -45.42 9.74 -17.48
CA ALA A 107 -46.76 9.52 -16.91
C ALA A 107 -47.50 10.84 -16.61
N ASN A 108 -46.78 11.86 -16.10
CA ASN A 108 -47.33 13.20 -15.91
C ASN A 108 -47.72 13.86 -17.25
N ALA A 109 -46.90 13.70 -18.30
CA ALA A 109 -47.19 14.19 -19.64
C ALA A 109 -48.39 13.46 -20.28
N ALA A 110 -48.59 12.18 -19.95
CA ALA A 110 -49.71 11.37 -20.39
C ALA A 110 -51.00 11.58 -19.56
N HIS A 111 -50.99 12.48 -18.56
CA HIS A 111 -52.10 12.69 -17.60
C HIS A 111 -52.60 11.40 -16.93
N GLN A 112 -51.70 10.45 -16.70
CA GLN A 112 -52.02 9.21 -15.98
C GLN A 112 -52.15 9.50 -14.47
N PRO A 113 -53.12 8.88 -13.77
CA PRO A 113 -53.34 9.17 -12.35
C PRO A 113 -52.10 8.83 -11.51
N ALA A 114 -51.67 9.80 -10.71
CA ALA A 114 -50.40 9.80 -9.98
C ALA A 114 -50.20 8.62 -9.01
N ASP A 115 -51.29 7.99 -8.54
CA ASP A 115 -51.24 6.92 -7.53
C ASP A 115 -50.47 5.68 -8.00
N VAL A 116 -50.60 5.27 -9.27
CA VAL A 116 -49.98 4.03 -9.76
C VAL A 116 -48.46 4.14 -9.89
N VAL A 117 -47.96 5.32 -10.26
CA VAL A 117 -46.51 5.54 -10.47
C VAL A 117 -45.79 5.80 -9.15
N VAL A 118 -46.46 6.47 -8.21
CA VAL A 118 -45.95 6.65 -6.84
C VAL A 118 -45.85 5.32 -6.11
N ASP A 119 -46.85 4.44 -6.22
CA ASP A 119 -46.81 3.11 -5.61
C ASP A 119 -45.69 2.23 -6.18
N ALA A 120 -45.47 2.26 -7.50
CA ALA A 120 -44.35 1.56 -8.13
C ALA A 120 -43.00 2.09 -7.64
N SER A 121 -42.83 3.41 -7.58
CA SER A 121 -41.60 4.06 -7.08
C SER A 121 -41.34 3.75 -5.61
N LEU A 122 -42.36 3.78 -4.76
CA LEU A 122 -42.26 3.42 -3.34
C LEU A 122 -41.93 1.94 -3.15
N SER A 123 -42.49 1.07 -3.98
CA SER A 123 -42.20 -0.37 -3.93
C SER A 123 -40.74 -0.69 -4.30
N ALA A 124 -40.19 0.01 -5.30
CA ALA A 124 -38.79 -0.10 -5.69
C ALA A 124 -37.86 0.40 -4.57
N GLN A 125 -38.15 1.58 -4.00
CA GLN A 125 -37.39 2.12 -2.87
C GLN A 125 -37.42 1.20 -1.64
N LEU A 126 -38.55 0.54 -1.37
CA LEU A 126 -38.65 -0.46 -0.29
C LEU A 126 -37.82 -1.72 -0.57
N ALA A 127 -37.73 -2.14 -1.83
CA ALA A 127 -36.88 -3.28 -2.22
C ALA A 127 -35.40 -2.94 -2.03
N ASP A 128 -34.97 -1.76 -2.47
CA ASP A 128 -33.58 -1.29 -2.32
C ASP A 128 -33.20 -1.13 -0.85
N LEU A 129 -34.08 -0.54 -0.03
CA LEU A 129 -33.82 -0.39 1.41
C LEU A 129 -33.68 -1.74 2.11
N LYS A 130 -34.50 -2.73 1.71
CA LYS A 130 -34.40 -4.09 2.25
C LYS A 130 -33.10 -4.78 1.82
N ALA A 131 -32.67 -4.58 0.57
CA ALA A 131 -31.41 -5.12 0.07
C ALA A 131 -30.21 -4.50 0.80
N SER A 132 -30.20 -3.18 1.00
CA SER A 132 -29.17 -2.49 1.78
C SER A 132 -29.12 -3.01 3.21
N ARG A 133 -30.27 -3.10 3.89
CA ARG A 133 -30.32 -3.61 5.27
C ARG A 133 -29.85 -5.07 5.37
N LYS A 134 -30.10 -5.88 4.35
CA LYS A 134 -29.59 -7.25 4.31
C LYS A 134 -28.05 -7.25 4.17
N ALA A 135 -27.51 -6.44 3.28
CA ALA A 135 -26.05 -6.31 3.13
C ALA A 135 -25.39 -5.83 4.43
N ASP A 136 -25.98 -4.84 5.11
CA ASP A 136 -25.49 -4.36 6.40
C ASP A 136 -25.49 -5.47 7.47
N LEU A 137 -26.53 -6.32 7.50
CA LEU A 137 -26.60 -7.46 8.42
C LEU A 137 -25.57 -8.54 8.09
N ASP A 138 -25.36 -8.83 6.81
CA ASP A 138 -24.35 -9.80 6.37
C ASP A 138 -22.93 -9.29 6.74
N GLU A 139 -22.64 -7.99 6.59
CA GLU A 139 -21.38 -7.37 7.02
C GLU A 139 -21.20 -7.42 8.55
N LEU A 140 -22.27 -7.17 9.32
CA LEU A 140 -22.24 -7.29 10.78
C LEU A 140 -21.98 -8.73 11.23
N ASP A 141 -22.58 -9.72 10.56
CA ASP A 141 -22.35 -11.14 10.85
C ASP A 141 -20.88 -11.53 10.58
N ASP A 142 -20.28 -11.02 9.50
CA ASP A 142 -18.85 -11.22 9.21
C ASP A 142 -17.95 -10.59 10.28
N ILE A 143 -18.24 -9.35 10.70
CA ILE A 143 -17.53 -8.68 11.80
C ILE A 143 -17.66 -9.50 13.10
N LEU A 144 -18.86 -9.99 13.42
CA LEU A 144 -19.08 -10.81 14.61
C LEU A 144 -18.33 -12.14 14.54
N ALA A 145 -18.20 -12.75 13.36
CA ALA A 145 -17.41 -13.96 13.15
C ALA A 145 -15.92 -13.73 13.38
N GLU A 146 -15.38 -12.57 12.97
CA GLU A 146 -14.00 -12.16 13.25
C GLU A 146 -13.75 -11.85 14.73
N LEU A 147 -14.75 -11.28 15.44
CA LEU A 147 -14.64 -10.95 16.86
C LEU A 147 -14.85 -12.16 17.79
N ALA A 148 -15.63 -13.17 17.37
CA ALA A 148 -15.92 -14.37 18.16
C ALA A 148 -14.68 -15.13 18.69
N PRO A 149 -13.59 -15.35 17.92
CA PRO A 149 -12.38 -15.99 18.44
C PRO A 149 -11.65 -15.12 19.47
N LEU A 150 -11.62 -13.79 19.30
CA LEU A 150 -10.93 -12.86 20.21
C LEU A 150 -11.60 -12.78 21.59
N VAL A 151 -12.92 -12.99 21.65
CA VAL A 151 -13.68 -13.04 22.91
C VAL A 151 -13.52 -14.38 23.65
N LYS A 152 -13.15 -15.47 22.95
CA LYS A 152 -12.92 -16.80 23.57
C LYS A 152 -11.55 -16.96 24.21
N GLU A 153 -10.59 -16.09 23.88
CA GLU A 153 -9.23 -16.10 24.43
C GLU A 153 -9.05 -15.19 25.66
N ALA A 154 -10.09 -14.43 26.05
CA ALA A 154 -10.15 -13.58 27.25
C ALA A 154 -10.92 -14.26 28.40
#